data_AF-A0A1E9AGA7-F1
#
_entry.id   AF-A0A1E9AGA7-F1
#
_cell.length_a   1.000
_cell.length_b   1.000
_cell.length_c   1.000
_cell.angle_alpha   90.00
_cell.angle_beta   90.00
_cell.angle_gamma   90.00
#
_symmetry.space_group_name_H-M   'P 1'
#
loop_
_entity.id
_entity.type
_entity.pdbx_description
1 polymer ?
#
loop_
_entity_poly.entity_id
_entity_poly.type
_entity_poly.pdbx_seq_one_letter_code
_entity_poly.pdbx_strand_id
1 'polypeptide(L)' 'MVGVTRQYISDVENLKKIPSVKIAFDISKALGSNIYELFYYLG' A
#
# COMPACT_ATOMS: atom_id res chain seq x y z
N MET A 1 6.45 -11.60 -0.60
CA MET A 1 7.06 -10.63 0.32
C MET A 1 7.18 -9.31 -0.43
N VAL A 2 6.36 -8.31 -0.10
CA VAL A 2 6.48 -6.96 -0.67
C VAL A 2 7.84 -6.44 -0.19
N GLY A 3 8.77 -6.10 -1.08
CA GLY A 3 10.17 -5.80 -0.73
C GLY A 3 10.38 -4.48 0.03
N VAL A 4 9.60 -4.25 1.09
CA VAL A 4 9.55 -3.05 1.91
C VAL A 4 9.67 -3.43 3.38
N THR A 5 10.21 -2.53 4.19
CA THR A 5 10.38 -2.76 5.63
C THR A 5 9.04 -2.69 6.36
N ARG A 6 8.94 -3.32 7.54
CA ARG A 6 7.75 -3.18 8.41
C ARG A 6 7.48 -1.73 8.80
N GLN A 7 8.53 -0.93 9.01
CA GLN A 7 8.40 0.50 9.29
C GLN A 7 7.72 1.23 8.13
N TYR A 8 8.12 0.93 6.88
CA TYR A 8 7.50 1.54 5.71
C TYR A 8 6.00 1.21 5.61
N ILE A 9 5.62 -0.05 5.89
CA ILE A 9 4.20 -0.46 5.92
C ILE A 9 3.45 0.34 6.99
N SER A 10 4.01 0.41 8.20
CA SER A 10 3.44 1.19 9.30
C SER A 10 3.29 2.68 8.95
N ASP A 11 4.24 3.27 8.23
CA ASP A 11 4.16 4.68 7.81
C ASP A 11 3.05 4.91 6.79
N VAL A 12 2.80 3.93 5.90
CA VAL A 12 1.69 3.96 4.94
C VAL A 12 0.34 3.81 5.65
N GLU A 13 0.20 2.85 6.56
CA GLU A 13 -1.03 2.61 7.34
C GLU A 13 -1.42 3.83 8.20
N ASN A 14 -0.42 4.59 8.68
CA ASN A 14 -0.64 5.81 9.47
C ASN A 14 -0.69 7.09 8.62
N LEU A 15 -0.84 6.98 7.29
CA LEU A 15 -0.93 8.11 6.34
C LEU A 15 0.27 9.08 6.37
N LYS A 16 1.39 8.67 6.96
CA LYS A 16 2.63 9.47 6.99
C LYS A 16 3.34 9.44 5.65
N LYS A 17 3.07 8.42 4.84
CA LYS A 17 3.72 8.22 3.55
C LYS A 17 2.74 7.64 2.53
N ILE A 18 2.73 8.22 1.34
CA ILE A 18 1.98 7.66 0.21
C ILE A 18 2.88 6.63 -0.49
N PRO A 19 2.43 5.38 -0.66
CA PRO A 19 3.22 4.39 -1.37
C PRO A 19 3.33 4.75 -2.86
N SER A 20 4.44 4.35 -3.48
CA SER A 20 4.54 4.47 -4.94
C SER A 20 3.53 3.53 -5.61
N VAL A 21 3.15 3.83 -6.85
CA VAL A 21 2.20 3.00 -7.63
C VAL A 21 2.63 1.54 -7.65
N LYS A 22 3.93 1.25 -7.85
CA LYS A 22 4.47 -0.11 -7.83
C LYS A 22 4.20 -0.82 -6.50
N ILE A 23 4.50 -0.15 -5.38
CA ILE A 23 4.31 -0.74 -4.04
C ILE A 23 2.82 -0.96 -3.75
N ALA A 24 1.96 -0.03 -4.16
CA ALA A 24 0.51 -0.20 -4.01
C ALA A 24 0.00 -1.45 -4.75
N PHE A 25 0.47 -1.70 -5.98
CA PHE A 25 0.15 -2.93 -6.72
C PHE A 25 0.74 -4.19 -6.08
N ASP A 26 1.96 -4.13 -5.56
CA ASP A 26 2.59 -5.27 -4.87
C ASP A 26 1.84 -5.63 -3.58
N ILE A 27 1.34 -4.63 -2.84
CA ILE A 27 0.48 -4.82 -1.65
C ILE A 27 -0.86 -5.44 -2.05
N SER A 28 -1.51 -4.90 -3.09
CA SER A 28 -2.76 -5.44 -3.64
C SER A 28 -2.65 -6.92 -4.01
N LYS A 29 -1.58 -7.31 -4.72
CA LYS A 29 -1.30 -8.71 -5.06
C LYS A 29 -1.07 -9.59 -3.83
N ALA A 30 -0.35 -9.08 -2.83
CA ALA A 30 -0.05 -9.83 -1.61
C ALA A 30 -1.31 -10.07 -0.75
N LEU A 31 -2.25 -9.12 -0.75
CA LEU A 31 -3.50 -9.21 -0.01
C LEU A 31 -4.63 -9.89 -0.79
N GLY A 32 -4.48 -10.05 -2.11
CA GLY A 32 -5.53 -10.60 -2.97
C GLY A 32 -6.75 -9.67 -3.10
N SER A 33 -6.57 -8.37 -2.83
CA SER A 33 -7.62 -7.35 -2.87
C SER A 33 -7.37 -6.38 -4.02
N ASN A 34 -8.42 -5.74 -4.53
CA ASN A 34 -8.27 -4.77 -5.61
C ASN A 34 -7.56 -3.50 -5.11
N ILE A 35 -6.64 -2.94 -5.91
CA ILE A 35 -5.93 -1.70 -5.54
C ILE A 35 -6.88 -0.54 -5.24
N TYR A 36 -8.04 -0.46 -5.92
CA TYR A 36 -9.06 0.57 -5.68
C TYR A 36 -9.78 0.40 -4.33
N GLU A 37 -9.81 -0.82 -3.79
CA GLU A 37 -10.38 -1.11 -2.47
C GLU A 37 -9.40 -0.77 -1.34
N LEU A 38 -8.10 -0.86 -1.61
CA LEU A 38 -7.04 -0.60 -0.63
C LEU A 38 -6.67 0.87 -0.51
N PHE A 39 -6.64 1.59 -1.63
CA PHE A 39 -6.25 2.98 -1.69
C PHE A 39 -7.42 3.79 -2.26
N TYR A 40 -8.36 4.12 -1.38
CA TYR A 40 -9.50 4.96 -1.75
C TYR A 40 -9.01 6.39 -2.00
N TYR A 41 -9.17 6.87 -3.23
CA TYR A 41 -8.96 8.28 -3.56
C TYR A 41 -10.15 9.06 -2.96
N LEU A 42 -9.92 9.76 -1.84
CA LEU A 42 -10.84 10.79 -1.35
C LEU A 42 -10.77 11.96 -2.35
N GLY A 43 -11.62 11.89 -3.38
CA GLY A 43 -11.96 13.03 -4.22
C GLY A 43 -12.97 13.93 -3.51
#